data_AF-A0A6F8V9Z8-F1
#
_entry.id   AF-A0A6F8V9Z8-F1
#
_cell.length_a   1.000
_cell.length_b   1.000
_cell.length_c   1.000
_cell.angle_alpha   90.00
_cell.angle_beta   90.00
_cell.angle_gamma   90.00
#
_symmetry.space_group_name_H-M   'P 1'
#
loop_
_entity.id
_entity.type
_entity.pdbx_description
1 polymer ?
#
loop_
_entity_poly.entity_id
_entity_poly.type
_entity_poly.pdbx_seq_one_letter_code
_entity_poly.pdbx_strand_id
1 'polypeptide(L)'
;MLKTLLRLLCRILFRIEIHGNANLPQTGKLLVIANHESFLDGLLIGLFLPFRATFLVHTTVLQNPVFRFLLARVPHLAVDPTSPLAMKKVIKLLEAGESVVIFPEGRITMTGSLMKVYDGPGFVAAKTGATILPIRLDGAARSYFSRLSGNYPRSILPKITLSILPTTAIAMPDAPSAKLRRRMAGDAMRRTMQEMLFASQPVQTLFSALLDAIRIHGRGTRLLEDMQQVEETYGQLLKKILALGRLATKISAPGENVGVLLPNVTSTICLIFGMSAMRRVPAMLNYTAGTAGMQNACIAAGVRTIVTSRQFVEAAKLAEPSPRWKTSASSTWKSCARSSAWATSCG
;
A
#
# COMPACT_ATOMS: atom_id res chain seq x y z
N MET A 1 -1.13 -36.44 2.78
CA MET A 1 -2.60 -36.31 2.72
C MET A 1 -3.10 -35.06 3.45
N LEU A 2 -2.83 -34.88 4.75
CA LEU A 2 -3.29 -33.69 5.52
C LEU A 2 -2.86 -32.33 4.93
N LYS A 3 -1.58 -32.17 4.54
CA LYS A 3 -1.09 -30.93 3.89
C LYS A 3 -1.89 -30.59 2.62
N THR A 4 -2.17 -31.58 1.78
CA THR A 4 -2.92 -31.40 0.52
C THR A 4 -4.37 -31.03 0.79
N LEU A 5 -5.02 -31.68 1.75
CA LEU A 5 -6.38 -31.36 2.15
C LEU A 5 -6.48 -29.93 2.70
N LEU A 6 -5.57 -29.55 3.61
CA LEU A 6 -5.56 -28.22 4.19
C LEU A 6 -5.23 -27.15 3.14
N ARG A 7 -4.31 -27.43 2.22
CA ARG A 7 -4.04 -26.58 1.06
C ARG A 7 -5.28 -26.36 0.21
N LEU A 8 -6.04 -27.41 -0.12
CA LEU A 8 -7.26 -27.32 -0.91
C LEU A 8 -8.35 -26.52 -0.17
N LEU A 9 -8.56 -26.82 1.11
CA LEU A 9 -9.53 -26.13 1.96
C LEU A 9 -9.21 -24.64 2.08
N CYS A 10 -7.95 -24.29 2.40
CA CYS A 10 -7.53 -22.89 2.44
C CYS A 10 -7.67 -22.21 1.07
N ARG A 11 -7.35 -22.90 -0.03
CA ARG A 11 -7.47 -22.34 -1.38
C ARG A 11 -8.91 -21.97 -1.72
N ILE A 12 -9.89 -22.81 -1.34
CA ILE A 12 -11.32 -22.57 -1.57
C ILE A 12 -11.84 -21.49 -0.62
N LEU A 13 -11.61 -21.66 0.69
CA LEU A 13 -12.16 -20.78 1.71
C LEU A 13 -11.63 -19.35 1.59
N PHE A 14 -10.32 -19.18 1.43
CA PHE A 14 -9.68 -17.86 1.31
C PHE A 14 -9.47 -17.41 -0.13
N ARG A 15 -10.03 -18.14 -1.13
CA ARG A 15 -9.91 -17.83 -2.57
C ARG A 15 -8.48 -17.45 -2.96
N ILE A 16 -7.54 -18.34 -2.62
CA ILE A 16 -6.12 -18.02 -2.65
C ILE A 16 -5.64 -17.86 -4.09
N GLU A 17 -5.05 -16.71 -4.38
CA GLU A 17 -4.34 -16.42 -5.63
C GLU A 17 -2.84 -16.39 -5.38
N ILE A 18 -2.08 -16.99 -6.29
CA ILE A 18 -0.62 -17.03 -6.23
C ILE A 18 -0.10 -16.40 -7.52
N HIS A 19 0.70 -15.36 -7.38
CA HIS A 19 1.39 -14.71 -8.48
C HIS A 19 2.89 -14.89 -8.30
N GLY A 20 3.65 -14.84 -9.40
CA GLY A 20 5.10 -14.84 -9.35
C GLY A 20 5.78 -16.04 -9.98
N ASN A 21 7.09 -16.12 -9.75
CA ASN A 21 7.99 -16.98 -10.51
C ASN A 21 7.75 -18.48 -10.22
N ALA A 22 7.54 -19.26 -11.28
CA ALA A 22 7.43 -20.72 -11.20
C ALA A 22 8.78 -21.41 -10.96
N ASN A 23 9.89 -20.72 -11.24
CA ASN A 23 11.24 -21.26 -11.06
C ASN A 23 11.82 -20.82 -9.71
N LEU A 24 11.33 -21.45 -8.64
CA LEU A 24 11.87 -21.26 -7.31
C LEU A 24 13.16 -22.07 -7.13
N PRO A 25 14.22 -21.51 -6.54
CA PRO A 25 15.40 -22.29 -6.19
C PRO A 25 14.99 -23.39 -5.19
N GLN A 26 15.14 -24.65 -5.59
CA GLN A 26 14.74 -25.80 -4.77
C GLN A 26 15.86 -26.26 -3.83
N THR A 27 17.08 -25.81 -4.06
CA THR A 27 18.29 -26.19 -3.32
C THR A 27 19.14 -24.96 -3.02
N GLY A 28 19.94 -25.05 -1.94
CA GLY A 28 20.87 -23.99 -1.53
C GLY A 28 20.39 -23.19 -0.32
N LYS A 29 21.21 -22.22 0.08
CA LYS A 29 20.99 -21.38 1.27
C LYS A 29 19.86 -20.38 1.00
N LEU A 30 18.61 -20.81 1.15
CA LEU A 30 17.43 -20.01 0.82
C LEU A 30 16.83 -19.35 2.06
N LEU A 31 16.76 -18.02 2.05
CA LEU A 31 16.09 -17.22 3.06
C LEU A 31 14.78 -16.65 2.50
N VAL A 32 13.65 -17.25 2.87
CA VAL A 32 12.33 -16.73 2.51
C VAL A 32 11.95 -15.63 3.49
N ILE A 33 11.64 -14.44 2.97
CA ILE A 33 11.17 -13.31 3.77
C ILE A 33 9.73 -12.96 3.40
N ALA A 34 8.94 -12.54 4.39
CA ALA A 34 7.57 -12.11 4.16
C ALA A 34 7.12 -11.00 5.13
N ASN A 35 6.12 -10.23 4.72
CA ASN A 35 5.38 -9.35 5.63
C ASN A 35 4.52 -10.18 6.60
N HIS A 36 4.18 -9.59 7.75
CA HIS A 36 3.40 -10.30 8.77
C HIS A 36 2.14 -9.54 9.20
N GLU A 37 1.00 -9.96 8.66
CA GLU A 37 -0.33 -9.38 8.88
C GLU A 37 -1.24 -10.22 9.78
N SER A 38 -1.02 -11.53 9.86
CA SER A 38 -1.93 -12.46 10.54
C SER A 38 -1.22 -13.71 11.02
N PHE A 39 -1.81 -14.41 12.01
CA PHE A 39 -1.37 -15.76 12.36
C PHE A 39 -1.52 -16.77 11.21
N LEU A 40 -2.33 -16.46 10.20
CA LEU A 40 -2.47 -17.28 9.00
C LEU A 40 -1.20 -17.30 8.14
N ASP A 41 -0.35 -16.28 8.21
CA ASP A 41 0.73 -16.10 7.22
C ASP A 41 1.71 -17.27 7.20
N GLY A 42 2.16 -17.71 8.39
CA GLY A 42 3.06 -18.87 8.50
C GLY A 42 2.43 -20.15 7.98
N LEU A 43 1.14 -20.36 8.26
CA LEU A 43 0.39 -21.51 7.75
C LEU A 43 0.30 -21.47 6.22
N LEU A 44 -0.07 -20.32 5.65
CA LEU A 44 -0.25 -20.17 4.22
C LEU A 44 1.07 -20.34 3.46
N ILE A 45 2.15 -19.70 3.92
CA ILE A 45 3.48 -19.92 3.34
C ILE A 45 3.85 -21.41 3.41
N GLY A 46 3.68 -22.07 4.55
CA GLY A 46 4.04 -23.49 4.71
C GLY A 46 3.19 -24.44 3.84
N LEU A 47 1.94 -24.08 3.57
CA LEU A 47 1.06 -24.83 2.69
C LEU A 47 1.41 -24.64 1.22
N PHE A 48 1.74 -23.42 0.78
CA PHE A 48 1.88 -23.09 -0.64
C PHE A 48 3.33 -23.09 -1.15
N LEU A 49 4.34 -23.08 -0.27
CA LEU A 49 5.71 -23.35 -0.69
C LEU A 49 5.88 -24.81 -1.17
N PRO A 50 6.57 -25.04 -2.30
CA PRO A 50 6.77 -26.37 -2.86
C PRO A 50 7.85 -27.18 -2.14
N PHE A 51 8.76 -26.52 -1.42
CA PHE A 51 9.86 -27.14 -0.66
C PHE A 51 9.61 -27.07 0.86
N ARG A 52 10.41 -27.83 1.62
CA ARG A 52 10.43 -27.77 3.08
C ARG A 52 11.26 -26.57 3.52
N ALA A 53 10.77 -25.83 4.51
CA ALA A 53 11.50 -24.74 5.11
C ALA A 53 11.26 -24.70 6.62
N THR A 54 12.29 -24.29 7.36
CA THR A 54 12.26 -24.14 8.81
C THR A 54 11.76 -22.74 9.16
N PHE A 55 10.63 -22.67 9.87
CA PHE A 55 10.01 -21.40 10.26
C PHE A 55 10.65 -20.83 11.52
N LEU A 56 11.08 -19.57 11.46
CA LEU A 56 11.50 -18.86 12.66
C LEU A 56 10.26 -18.38 13.42
N VAL A 57 10.09 -18.86 14.65
CA VAL A 57 8.93 -18.52 15.49
C VAL A 57 9.38 -17.92 16.81
N HIS A 58 8.65 -16.90 17.26
CA HIS A 58 8.90 -16.32 18.57
C HIS A 58 8.59 -17.35 19.68
N THR A 59 9.43 -17.46 20.70
CA THR A 59 9.26 -18.44 21.80
C THR A 59 7.90 -18.34 22.50
N THR A 60 7.34 -17.13 22.61
CA THR A 60 6.01 -16.91 23.21
C THR A 60 4.86 -17.55 22.42
N VAL A 61 5.02 -17.77 21.11
CA VAL A 61 3.97 -18.44 20.30
C VAL A 61 3.78 -19.89 20.77
N LEU A 62 4.86 -20.54 21.21
CA LEU A 62 4.82 -21.92 21.72
C LEU A 62 4.25 -22.04 23.14
N GLN A 63 4.04 -20.93 23.84
CA GLN A 63 3.35 -20.95 25.14
C GLN A 63 1.85 -21.26 24.96
N ASN A 64 1.29 -21.00 23.79
CA ASN A 64 -0.08 -21.38 23.48
C ASN A 64 -0.14 -22.87 23.06
N PRO A 65 -0.96 -23.70 23.73
CA PRO A 65 -1.02 -25.14 23.47
C PRO A 65 -1.51 -25.47 22.06
N VAL A 66 -2.38 -24.64 21.48
CA VAL A 66 -2.89 -24.82 20.12
C VAL A 66 -1.76 -24.64 19.10
N PHE A 67 -1.02 -23.54 19.19
CA PHE A 67 0.11 -23.29 18.29
C PHE A 67 1.24 -24.30 18.49
N ARG A 68 1.51 -24.73 19.71
CA ARG A 68 2.47 -25.80 20.01
C ARG A 68 2.09 -27.12 19.33
N PHE A 69 0.82 -27.51 19.41
CA PHE A 69 0.32 -28.72 18.74
C PHE A 69 0.42 -28.62 17.21
N LEU A 70 0.07 -27.46 16.63
CA LEU A 70 0.17 -27.24 15.18
C LEU A 70 1.61 -27.27 14.68
N LEU A 71 2.53 -26.61 15.40
CA LEU A 71 3.94 -26.52 15.04
C LEU A 71 4.70 -27.82 15.29
N ALA A 72 4.18 -28.75 16.10
CA ALA A 72 4.81 -30.06 16.34
C ALA A 72 5.03 -30.87 15.06
N ARG A 73 4.29 -30.59 13.98
CA ARG A 73 4.41 -31.25 12.67
C ARG A 73 5.07 -30.39 11.59
N VAL A 74 5.59 -29.23 11.95
CA VAL A 74 6.21 -28.26 11.02
C VAL A 74 7.65 -28.01 11.46
N PRO A 75 8.64 -28.07 10.55
CA PRO A 75 10.01 -27.66 10.86
C PRO A 75 10.00 -26.21 11.35
N HIS A 76 10.42 -25.99 12.59
CA HIS A 76 10.43 -24.66 13.18
C HIS A 76 11.59 -24.49 14.15
N LEU A 77 12.07 -23.26 14.24
CA LEU A 77 13.12 -22.85 15.16
C LEU A 77 12.55 -21.77 16.08
N ALA A 78 12.36 -22.12 17.35
CA ALA A 78 11.87 -21.19 18.37
C ALA A 78 13.01 -20.32 18.89
N VAL A 79 12.90 -19.01 18.72
CA VAL A 79 13.91 -18.05 19.16
C VAL A 79 13.31 -16.72 19.59
N ASP A 80 14.08 -15.97 20.37
CA ASP A 80 13.87 -14.53 20.54
C ASP A 80 14.69 -13.78 19.46
N PRO A 81 14.05 -13.03 18.53
CA PRO A 81 14.72 -12.25 17.49
C PRO A 81 15.71 -11.20 18.03
N THR A 82 15.55 -10.79 19.29
CA THR A 82 16.45 -9.84 19.96
C THR A 82 17.75 -10.50 20.42
N SER A 83 17.74 -11.83 20.61
CA SER A 83 18.91 -12.58 21.08
C SER A 83 19.94 -12.84 19.97
N PRO A 84 21.22 -12.48 20.16
CA PRO A 84 22.29 -12.83 19.20
C PRO A 84 22.45 -14.33 18.97
N LEU A 85 22.11 -15.17 19.96
CA LEU A 85 22.18 -16.63 19.86
C LEU A 85 21.17 -17.19 18.86
N ALA A 86 20.02 -16.53 18.70
CA ALA A 86 19.02 -16.87 17.71
C ALA A 86 19.58 -16.82 16.29
N MET A 87 20.25 -15.72 15.96
CA MET A 87 20.82 -15.49 14.63
C MET A 87 21.92 -16.50 14.32
N LYS A 88 22.73 -16.91 15.31
CA LYS A 88 23.74 -17.98 15.12
C LYS A 88 23.09 -19.31 14.72
N LYS A 89 21.95 -19.68 15.32
CA LYS A 89 21.22 -20.91 14.94
C LYS A 89 20.68 -20.83 13.52
N VAL A 90 20.12 -19.68 13.13
CA VAL A 90 19.65 -19.46 11.75
C VAL A 90 20.78 -19.56 10.74
N ILE A 91 21.94 -18.95 11.04
CA ILE A 91 23.14 -19.03 10.18
C ILE A 91 23.54 -20.50 9.96
N LYS A 92 23.58 -21.32 11.02
CA LYS A 92 23.90 -22.75 10.92
C LYS A 92 22.93 -23.51 10.02
N LEU A 93 21.62 -23.25 10.13
CA LEU A 93 20.62 -23.88 9.26
C LEU A 93 20.83 -23.52 7.79
N LEU A 94 21.03 -22.24 7.50
CA LEU A 94 21.30 -21.78 6.13
C LEU A 94 22.61 -22.35 5.59
N GLU A 95 23.68 -22.41 6.40
CA GLU A 95 24.96 -22.99 6.00
C GLU A 95 24.87 -24.51 5.75
N ALA A 96 23.98 -25.21 6.44
CA ALA A 96 23.64 -26.61 6.18
C ALA A 96 22.80 -26.81 4.90
N GLY A 97 22.45 -25.72 4.20
CA GLY A 97 21.64 -25.76 2.98
C GLY A 97 20.14 -25.87 3.24
N GLU A 98 19.68 -25.67 4.48
CA GLU A 98 18.25 -25.63 4.77
C GLU A 98 17.64 -24.29 4.34
N SER A 99 16.40 -24.35 3.86
CA SER A 99 15.58 -23.16 3.62
C SER A 99 14.98 -22.65 4.94
N VAL A 100 15.07 -21.35 5.19
CA VAL A 100 14.51 -20.73 6.41
C VAL A 100 13.47 -19.67 6.03
N VAL A 101 12.32 -19.68 6.71
CA VAL A 101 11.31 -18.61 6.59
C VAL A 101 11.43 -17.67 7.78
N ILE A 102 11.55 -16.38 7.52
CA ILE A 102 11.62 -15.31 8.53
C ILE A 102 10.64 -14.20 8.18
N PHE A 103 9.91 -13.72 9.19
CA PHE A 103 9.17 -12.46 9.12
C PHE A 103 10.08 -11.34 9.70
N PRO A 104 10.69 -10.48 8.87
CA PRO A 104 11.71 -9.55 9.37
C PRO A 104 11.18 -8.49 10.36
N GLU A 105 9.86 -8.29 10.41
CA GLU A 105 9.16 -7.44 11.37
C GLU A 105 9.12 -8.03 12.79
N GLY A 106 9.36 -9.36 12.95
CA GLY A 106 9.41 -10.06 14.23
C GLY A 106 8.08 -10.19 14.98
N ARG A 107 7.01 -9.55 14.51
CA ARG A 107 5.67 -9.56 15.10
C ARG A 107 4.62 -9.23 14.03
N ILE A 108 3.37 -9.66 14.27
CA ILE A 108 2.21 -9.31 13.44
C ILE A 108 1.98 -7.79 13.52
N THR A 109 1.63 -7.16 12.39
CA THR A 109 1.33 -5.73 12.32
C THR A 109 0.07 -5.31 13.09
N MET A 110 0.14 -4.14 13.70
CA MET A 110 -1.01 -3.49 14.36
C MET A 110 -1.58 -2.34 13.52
N THR A 111 -0.89 -1.94 12.46
CA THR A 111 -1.25 -0.76 11.63
C THR A 111 -1.62 -1.13 10.20
N GLY A 112 -1.30 -2.33 9.75
CA GLY A 112 -1.52 -2.77 8.36
C GLY A 112 -0.46 -2.22 7.40
N SER A 113 0.49 -1.44 7.91
CA SER A 113 1.66 -0.98 7.17
C SER A 113 2.90 -1.78 7.58
N LEU A 114 3.95 -1.71 6.75
CA LEU A 114 5.25 -2.27 7.09
C LEU A 114 5.76 -1.67 8.40
N MET A 115 6.05 -2.51 9.37
CA MET A 115 6.61 -2.08 10.64
C MET A 115 8.14 -2.03 10.61
N LYS A 116 8.74 -1.78 11.77
CA LYS A 116 10.18 -1.86 11.95
C LYS A 116 10.70 -3.23 11.52
N VAL A 117 11.51 -3.23 10.47
CA VAL A 117 12.33 -4.38 10.08
C VAL A 117 13.57 -4.43 10.98
N TYR A 118 13.79 -5.58 11.63
CA TYR A 118 14.95 -5.80 12.48
C TYR A 118 16.23 -6.05 11.66
N ASP A 119 17.38 -5.66 12.21
CA ASP A 119 18.66 -5.79 11.50
C ASP A 119 19.17 -7.24 11.39
N GLY A 120 18.70 -8.12 12.28
CA GLY A 120 19.15 -9.52 12.38
C GLY A 120 18.99 -10.30 11.07
N PRO A 121 17.79 -10.38 10.49
CA PRO A 121 17.56 -11.06 9.21
C PRO A 121 18.45 -10.55 8.07
N GLY A 122 18.63 -9.23 7.96
CA GLY A 122 19.52 -8.63 6.96
C GLY A 122 20.97 -9.05 7.16
N PHE A 123 21.46 -9.01 8.40
CA PHE A 123 22.80 -9.48 8.73
C PHE A 123 22.99 -10.99 8.48
N VAL A 124 21.99 -11.82 8.79
CA VAL A 124 22.02 -13.26 8.50
C VAL A 124 22.16 -13.52 7.01
N ALA A 125 21.36 -12.83 6.18
CA ALA A 125 21.45 -12.95 4.72
C ALA A 125 22.85 -12.58 4.22
N ALA A 126 23.35 -11.42 4.66
CA ALA A 126 24.66 -10.90 4.29
C ALA A 126 25.83 -11.78 4.73
N LYS A 127 25.74 -12.36 5.94
CA LYS A 127 26.76 -13.23 6.53
C LYS A 127 26.84 -14.58 5.82
N THR A 128 25.70 -15.14 5.43
CA THR A 128 25.61 -16.48 4.84
C THR A 128 25.73 -16.50 3.33
N GLY A 129 25.53 -15.33 2.68
CA GLY A 129 25.36 -15.24 1.23
C GLY A 129 24.07 -15.92 0.75
N ALA A 130 23.06 -16.01 1.62
CA ALA A 130 21.81 -16.68 1.30
C ALA A 130 21.06 -15.96 0.17
N THR A 131 20.48 -16.75 -0.75
CA THR A 131 19.52 -16.25 -1.72
C THR A 131 18.25 -15.87 -0.98
N ILE A 132 17.76 -14.67 -1.18
CA ILE A 132 16.56 -14.13 -0.54
C ILE A 132 15.38 -14.33 -1.48
N LEU A 133 14.29 -14.92 -0.98
CA LEU A 133 13.02 -15.05 -1.69
C LEU A 133 11.95 -14.18 -1.00
N PRO A 134 11.63 -12.99 -1.53
CA PRO A 134 10.57 -12.17 -0.97
C PRO A 134 9.18 -12.68 -1.35
N ILE A 135 8.30 -12.81 -0.37
CA ILE A 135 6.90 -13.20 -0.55
C ILE A 135 6.01 -12.18 0.15
N ARG A 136 5.13 -11.52 -0.61
CA ARG A 136 4.06 -10.70 -0.03
C ARG A 136 2.81 -11.53 0.19
N LEU A 137 2.22 -11.43 1.37
CA LEU A 137 0.84 -11.81 1.64
C LEU A 137 -0.03 -10.56 1.68
N ASP A 138 -1.17 -10.61 1.01
CA ASP A 138 -2.16 -9.52 1.00
C ASP A 138 -3.55 -10.04 1.35
N GLY A 139 -4.32 -9.27 2.12
CA GLY A 139 -5.68 -9.58 2.53
C GLY A 139 -5.82 -10.33 3.85
N ALA A 140 -4.73 -10.94 4.35
CA ALA A 140 -4.70 -11.65 5.63
C ALA A 140 -4.96 -10.71 6.82
N ALA A 141 -4.59 -9.43 6.71
CA ALA A 141 -4.93 -8.34 7.62
C ALA A 141 -6.43 -8.24 7.95
N ARG A 142 -7.33 -8.61 7.03
CA ARG A 142 -8.79 -8.56 7.24
C ARG A 142 -9.36 -9.81 7.91
N SER A 143 -8.56 -10.84 8.14
CA SER A 143 -9.01 -12.04 8.84
C SER A 143 -9.16 -11.76 10.35
N TYR A 144 -9.99 -12.56 11.03
CA TYR A 144 -10.08 -12.52 12.50
C TYR A 144 -8.81 -13.00 13.21
N PHE A 145 -7.85 -13.56 12.47
CA PHE A 145 -6.53 -13.97 12.94
C PHE A 145 -5.49 -12.83 12.84
N SER A 146 -5.86 -11.67 12.32
CA SER A 146 -5.07 -10.45 12.35
C SER A 146 -5.08 -9.82 13.75
N ARG A 147 -4.05 -9.03 14.06
CA ARG A 147 -3.98 -8.23 15.29
C ARG A 147 -4.31 -6.75 15.06
N LEU A 148 -4.80 -6.39 13.87
CA LEU A 148 -5.31 -5.04 13.62
C LEU A 148 -6.47 -4.71 14.56
N SER A 149 -6.34 -3.60 15.27
CA SER A 149 -7.34 -3.06 16.20
C SER A 149 -8.13 -1.91 15.57
N GLY A 150 -9.18 -1.45 16.26
CA GLY A 150 -10.03 -0.34 15.81
C GLY A 150 -11.05 -0.75 14.74
N ASN A 151 -11.57 0.24 14.01
CA ASN A 151 -12.61 0.09 12.99
C ASN A 151 -12.09 -0.49 11.65
N TYR A 152 -11.08 -1.37 11.71
CA TYR A 152 -10.57 -2.02 10.51
C TYR A 152 -11.56 -3.10 10.04
N PRO A 153 -12.01 -3.08 8.77
CA PRO A 153 -13.06 -3.99 8.31
C PRO A 153 -12.54 -5.42 8.27
N ARG A 154 -13.20 -6.29 9.04
CA ARG A 154 -12.91 -7.73 9.09
C ARG A 154 -13.84 -8.52 8.19
N SER A 155 -13.33 -9.61 7.64
CA SER A 155 -14.07 -10.60 6.89
C SER A 155 -13.77 -11.98 7.45
N ILE A 156 -14.78 -12.85 7.48
CA ILE A 156 -14.62 -14.23 7.96
C ILE A 156 -13.65 -14.99 7.04
N LEU A 157 -13.79 -14.79 5.72
CA LEU A 157 -13.04 -15.48 4.69
C LEU A 157 -12.51 -14.48 3.65
N PRO A 158 -11.55 -13.61 4.01
CA PRO A 158 -11.01 -12.64 3.08
C PRO A 158 -10.33 -13.37 1.92
N LYS A 159 -10.38 -12.78 0.72
CA LYS A 159 -9.49 -13.19 -0.37
C LYS A 159 -8.05 -12.94 0.07
N ILE A 160 -7.16 -13.92 -0.15
CA ILE A 160 -5.73 -13.80 0.15
C ILE A 160 -4.89 -14.00 -1.11
N THR A 161 -3.94 -13.11 -1.32
CA THR A 161 -3.02 -13.17 -2.45
C THR A 161 -1.59 -13.37 -1.96
N LEU A 162 -0.88 -14.36 -2.52
CA LEU A 162 0.54 -14.61 -2.29
C LEU A 162 1.31 -14.16 -3.54
N SER A 163 2.15 -13.14 -3.42
CA SER A 163 3.01 -12.68 -4.51
C SER A 163 4.44 -13.09 -4.23
N ILE A 164 4.98 -13.97 -5.09
CA ILE A 164 6.34 -14.49 -5.02
C ILE A 164 7.22 -13.64 -5.95
N LEU A 165 8.13 -12.86 -5.38
CA LEU A 165 8.98 -11.96 -6.17
C LEU A 165 10.26 -12.65 -6.66
N PRO A 166 10.94 -12.07 -7.67
CA PRO A 166 12.28 -12.50 -8.04
C PRO A 166 13.22 -12.56 -6.84
N THR A 167 14.10 -13.56 -6.84
CA THR A 167 15.11 -13.72 -5.79
C THR A 167 16.11 -12.58 -5.84
N THR A 168 16.63 -12.20 -4.68
CA THR A 168 17.68 -11.20 -4.53
C THR A 168 18.74 -11.67 -3.53
N ALA A 169 19.77 -10.88 -3.29
CA ALA A 169 20.78 -11.15 -2.29
C ALA A 169 21.22 -9.83 -1.64
N ILE A 170 21.69 -9.92 -0.39
CA ILE A 170 22.31 -8.80 0.32
C ILE A 170 23.78 -9.16 0.47
N ALA A 171 24.67 -8.37 -0.12
CA ALA A 171 26.10 -8.51 0.11
C ALA A 171 26.48 -7.98 1.50
N MET A 172 27.55 -8.51 2.10
CA MET A 172 28.10 -7.95 3.33
C MET A 172 28.60 -6.52 3.06
N PRO A 173 28.04 -5.50 3.73
CA PRO A 173 28.51 -4.13 3.54
C PRO A 173 29.96 -3.98 4.01
N ASP A 174 30.73 -3.18 3.29
CA ASP A 174 32.04 -2.75 3.76
C ASP A 174 31.85 -1.61 4.78
N ALA A 175 32.25 -1.88 6.02
CA ALA A 175 32.14 -0.91 7.11
C ALA A 175 33.08 -1.29 8.27
N PRO A 176 33.68 -0.29 8.95
CA PRO A 176 34.74 -0.51 9.94
C PRO A 176 34.29 -1.31 11.17
N SER A 177 33.02 -1.24 11.57
CA SER A 177 32.52 -1.95 12.75
C SER A 177 31.50 -3.02 12.42
N ALA A 178 31.51 -4.12 13.17
CA ALA A 178 30.50 -5.18 13.05
C ALA A 178 29.07 -4.67 13.32
N LYS A 179 28.93 -3.71 14.24
CA LYS A 179 27.64 -3.06 14.56
C LYS A 179 27.12 -2.29 13.34
N LEU A 180 27.97 -1.54 12.66
CA LEU A 180 27.59 -0.77 11.47
C LEU A 180 27.23 -1.69 10.30
N ARG A 181 28.05 -2.72 10.03
CA ARG A 181 27.74 -3.74 9.01
C ARG A 181 26.37 -4.39 9.23
N ARG A 182 26.06 -4.75 10.48
CA ARG A 182 24.75 -5.29 10.87
C ARG A 182 23.62 -4.30 10.56
N ARG A 183 23.76 -3.04 10.96
CA ARG A 183 22.75 -2.00 10.71
C ARG A 183 22.52 -1.79 9.21
N MET A 184 23.59 -1.65 8.42
CA MET A 184 23.50 -1.44 6.97
C MET A 184 22.86 -2.64 6.25
N ALA A 185 23.19 -3.87 6.66
CA ALA A 185 22.52 -5.07 6.14
C ALA A 185 21.03 -5.09 6.53
N GLY A 186 20.69 -4.62 7.73
CA GLY A 186 19.32 -4.39 8.17
C GLY A 186 18.55 -3.38 7.32
N ASP A 187 19.17 -2.26 6.98
CA ASP A 187 18.59 -1.24 6.11
C ASP A 187 18.38 -1.78 4.67
N ALA A 188 19.32 -2.59 4.15
CA ALA A 188 19.13 -3.29 2.87
C ALA A 188 17.95 -4.27 2.89
N MET A 189 17.78 -5.02 3.99
CA MET A 189 16.61 -5.88 4.21
C MET A 189 15.32 -5.07 4.27
N ARG A 190 15.33 -3.90 4.92
CA ARG A 190 14.17 -2.99 4.94
C ARG A 190 13.81 -2.52 3.54
N ARG A 191 14.79 -2.12 2.72
CA ARG A 191 14.56 -1.73 1.31
C ARG A 191 13.96 -2.88 0.52
N THR A 192 14.50 -4.10 0.67
CA THR A 192 13.96 -5.30 0.03
C THR A 192 12.49 -5.52 0.42
N MET A 193 12.13 -5.34 1.70
CA MET A 193 10.74 -5.43 2.16
C MET A 193 9.86 -4.32 1.57
N GLN A 194 10.36 -3.09 1.45
CA GLN A 194 9.62 -1.96 0.85
C GLN A 194 9.39 -2.16 -0.65
N GLU A 195 10.44 -2.53 -1.38
CA GLU A 195 10.38 -2.88 -2.80
C GLU A 195 9.43 -4.06 -3.02
N MET A 196 9.47 -5.07 -2.16
CA MET A 196 8.54 -6.18 -2.20
C MET A 196 7.10 -5.72 -2.07
N LEU A 197 6.81 -4.85 -1.09
CA LEU A 197 5.46 -4.32 -0.90
C LEU A 197 5.02 -3.45 -2.08
N PHE A 198 5.90 -2.68 -2.69
CA PHE A 198 5.59 -1.81 -3.82
C PHE A 198 5.36 -2.59 -5.12
N ALA A 199 6.27 -3.50 -5.48
CA ALA A 199 6.25 -4.22 -6.75
C ALA A 199 5.11 -5.25 -6.87
N SER A 200 4.51 -5.64 -5.75
CA SER A 200 3.38 -6.57 -5.66
C SER A 200 2.02 -5.86 -5.59
N GLN A 201 1.99 -4.53 -5.51
CA GLN A 201 0.73 -3.78 -5.57
C GLN A 201 0.23 -3.73 -7.02
N PRO A 202 -1.08 -3.91 -7.25
CA PRO A 202 -1.65 -3.73 -8.57
C PRO A 202 -1.44 -2.28 -9.04
N VAL A 203 -0.95 -2.11 -10.27
CA VAL A 203 -0.88 -0.80 -10.90
C VAL A 203 -2.30 -0.35 -11.21
N GLN A 204 -2.78 0.66 -10.49
CA GLN A 204 -4.14 1.16 -10.62
C GLN A 204 -4.22 2.68 -10.49
N THR A 205 -5.33 3.26 -10.94
CA THR A 205 -5.60 4.69 -10.80
C THR A 205 -6.01 5.02 -9.36
N LEU A 206 -5.86 6.28 -8.96
CA LEU A 206 -6.38 6.78 -7.69
C LEU A 206 -7.88 6.47 -7.54
N PHE A 207 -8.66 6.64 -8.60
CA PHE A 207 -10.09 6.34 -8.57
C PHE A 207 -10.38 4.84 -8.36
N SER A 208 -9.62 3.94 -8.99
CA SER A 208 -9.74 2.50 -8.74
C SER A 208 -9.41 2.15 -7.28
N ALA A 209 -8.32 2.71 -6.76
CA ALA A 209 -7.94 2.53 -5.35
C ALA A 209 -9.03 3.05 -4.39
N LEU A 210 -9.70 4.16 -4.72
CA LEU A 210 -10.86 4.64 -3.97
C LEU A 210 -12.02 3.64 -4.01
N LEU A 211 -12.35 3.07 -5.17
CA LEU A 211 -13.41 2.06 -5.28
C LEU A 211 -13.09 0.80 -4.46
N ASP A 212 -11.83 0.38 -4.43
CA ASP A 212 -11.37 -0.71 -3.56
C ASP A 212 -11.54 -0.36 -2.08
N ALA A 213 -11.16 0.86 -1.67
CA ALA A 213 -11.38 1.33 -0.30
C ALA A 213 -12.88 1.34 0.07
N ILE A 214 -13.76 1.78 -0.85
CA ILE A 214 -15.22 1.73 -0.66
C ILE A 214 -15.71 0.29 -0.49
N ARG A 215 -15.18 -0.65 -1.28
CA ARG A 215 -15.53 -2.09 -1.18
C ARG A 215 -15.05 -2.68 0.15
N ILE A 216 -13.89 -2.25 0.63
CA ILE A 216 -13.27 -2.76 1.86
C ILE A 216 -13.98 -2.21 3.10
N HIS A 217 -14.17 -0.89 3.17
CA HIS A 217 -14.70 -0.21 4.36
C HIS A 217 -16.22 -0.06 4.34
N GLY A 218 -16.87 -0.19 3.19
CA GLY A 218 -18.31 0.00 3.05
C GLY A 218 -18.69 1.45 2.76
N ARG A 219 -19.79 1.63 2.02
CA ARG A 219 -20.27 2.95 1.55
C ARG A 219 -20.71 3.88 2.68
N GLY A 220 -21.12 3.32 3.82
CA GLY A 220 -21.61 4.08 4.98
C GLY A 220 -20.50 4.60 5.89
N THR A 221 -19.25 4.23 5.65
CA THR A 221 -18.13 4.63 6.53
C THR A 221 -17.80 6.10 6.31
N ARG A 222 -17.78 6.85 7.41
CA ARG A 222 -17.39 8.27 7.48
C ARG A 222 -15.88 8.37 7.35
N LEU A 223 -15.40 9.28 6.51
CA LEU A 223 -14.00 9.32 6.07
C LEU A 223 -13.43 10.73 6.08
N LEU A 224 -14.23 11.75 5.76
CA LEU A 224 -13.77 13.10 5.51
C LEU A 224 -14.64 14.07 6.29
N GLU A 225 -14.01 14.99 6.99
CA GLU A 225 -14.65 16.10 7.67
C GLU A 225 -14.18 17.39 7.00
N ASP A 226 -15.11 18.26 6.61
CA ASP A 226 -14.78 19.57 6.07
C ASP A 226 -14.63 20.63 7.18
N MET A 227 -14.24 21.85 6.80
CA MET A 227 -14.08 22.98 7.74
C MET A 227 -15.39 23.36 8.44
N GLN A 228 -16.53 22.91 7.91
CA GLN A 228 -17.86 23.10 8.48
C GLN A 228 -18.23 21.95 9.44
N GLN A 229 -17.29 21.05 9.75
CA GLN A 229 -17.47 19.85 10.58
C GLN A 229 -18.54 18.90 10.03
N VAL A 230 -18.75 18.91 8.71
CA VAL A 230 -19.66 17.98 8.05
C VAL A 230 -18.89 16.72 7.70
N GLU A 231 -19.23 15.62 8.35
CA GLU A 231 -18.68 14.30 8.04
C GLU A 231 -19.33 13.72 6.77
N GLU A 232 -18.51 13.33 5.80
CA GLU A 232 -18.92 12.64 4.59
C GLU A 232 -18.53 11.17 4.60
N THR A 233 -19.49 10.36 4.16
CA THR A 233 -19.31 8.93 3.91
C THR A 233 -18.69 8.69 2.54
N TYR A 234 -18.04 7.54 2.37
CA TYR A 234 -17.60 7.03 1.07
C TYR A 234 -18.70 7.09 -0.01
N GLY A 235 -19.94 6.76 0.35
CA GLY A 235 -21.07 6.74 -0.57
C GLY A 235 -21.49 8.12 -1.03
N GLN A 236 -21.47 9.12 -0.15
CA GLN A 236 -21.73 10.52 -0.49
C GLN A 236 -20.58 11.08 -1.35
N LEU A 237 -19.34 10.82 -0.96
CA LEU A 237 -18.16 11.25 -1.69
C LEU A 237 -18.16 10.71 -3.13
N LEU A 238 -18.45 9.42 -3.32
CA LEU A 238 -18.51 8.80 -4.65
C LEU A 238 -19.55 9.47 -5.56
N LYS A 239 -20.73 9.84 -5.02
CA LYS A 239 -21.76 10.57 -5.79
C LYS A 239 -21.23 11.93 -6.26
N LYS A 240 -20.58 12.69 -5.37
CA LYS A 240 -20.00 14.00 -5.68
C LYS A 240 -18.85 13.90 -6.69
N ILE A 241 -17.98 12.90 -6.54
CA ILE A 241 -16.89 12.58 -7.48
C ILE A 241 -17.43 12.38 -8.89
N LEU A 242 -18.46 11.53 -9.05
CA LEU A 242 -19.04 11.25 -10.36
C LEU A 242 -19.74 12.48 -10.96
N ALA A 243 -20.42 13.27 -10.14
CA ALA A 243 -21.08 14.50 -10.57
C ALA A 243 -20.06 15.55 -11.06
N LEU A 244 -19.03 15.84 -10.27
CA LEU A 244 -17.98 16.81 -10.63
C LEU A 244 -17.12 16.32 -11.81
N GLY A 245 -16.83 15.01 -11.87
CA GLY A 245 -16.17 14.41 -13.02
C GLY A 245 -16.95 14.63 -14.32
N ARG A 246 -18.28 14.43 -14.31
CA ARG A 246 -19.16 14.72 -15.47
C ARG A 246 -19.18 16.20 -15.85
N LEU A 247 -18.99 17.12 -14.91
CA LEU A 247 -18.86 18.54 -15.24
C LEU A 247 -17.52 18.84 -15.89
N ALA A 248 -16.43 18.23 -15.41
CA ALA A 248 -15.12 18.37 -16.02
C ALA A 248 -15.11 17.93 -17.49
N THR A 249 -15.93 16.93 -17.86
CA THR A 249 -16.01 16.48 -19.26
C THR A 249 -16.63 17.49 -20.23
N LYS A 250 -17.39 18.46 -19.73
CA LYS A 250 -18.00 19.53 -20.55
C LYS A 250 -17.00 20.63 -20.92
N ILE A 251 -15.85 20.66 -20.23
CA ILE A 251 -14.89 21.77 -20.29
C ILE A 251 -13.48 21.33 -20.67
N SER A 252 -13.21 20.02 -20.72
CA SER A 252 -11.90 19.46 -21.05
C SER A 252 -12.04 18.14 -21.83
N ALA A 253 -10.99 17.73 -22.53
CA ALA A 253 -10.92 16.45 -23.24
C ALA A 253 -10.18 15.37 -22.43
N PRO A 254 -10.37 14.07 -22.73
CA PRO A 254 -9.53 13.01 -22.18
C PRO A 254 -8.03 13.25 -22.49
N GLY A 255 -7.15 12.98 -21.52
CA GLY A 255 -5.70 13.20 -21.61
C GLY A 255 -5.25 14.64 -21.37
N GLU A 256 -6.18 15.59 -21.25
CA GLU A 256 -5.84 17.00 -21.01
C GLU A 256 -5.41 17.24 -19.56
N ASN A 257 -4.40 18.08 -19.39
CA ASN A 257 -3.95 18.60 -18.09
C ASN A 257 -4.86 19.76 -17.67
N VAL A 258 -5.62 19.57 -16.60
CA VAL A 258 -6.62 20.52 -16.12
C VAL A 258 -6.18 21.07 -14.77
N GLY A 259 -5.97 22.39 -14.72
CA GLY A 259 -5.61 23.13 -13.52
C GLY A 259 -6.76 23.12 -12.51
N VAL A 260 -6.44 22.83 -11.25
CA VAL A 260 -7.38 22.91 -10.12
C VAL A 260 -6.96 24.03 -9.20
N LEU A 261 -7.83 25.02 -9.06
CA LEU A 261 -7.63 26.18 -8.22
C LEU A 261 -8.85 26.34 -7.32
N LEU A 262 -8.94 25.49 -6.30
CA LEU A 262 -10.05 25.42 -5.35
C LEU A 262 -9.49 25.38 -3.91
N PRO A 263 -10.28 25.76 -2.89
CA PRO A 263 -9.82 25.68 -1.51
C PRO A 263 -9.65 24.23 -1.06
N ASN A 264 -8.94 23.98 0.05
CA ASN A 264 -8.75 22.64 0.62
C ASN A 264 -10.03 22.12 1.29
N VAL A 265 -11.06 21.85 0.50
CA VAL A 265 -12.37 21.34 0.92
C VAL A 265 -12.73 20.08 0.16
N THR A 266 -13.79 19.38 0.59
CA THR A 266 -14.28 18.13 0.00
C THR A 266 -14.43 18.19 -1.53
N SER A 267 -14.91 19.32 -2.05
CA SER A 267 -15.10 19.53 -3.48
C SER A 267 -13.82 19.39 -4.30
N THR A 268 -12.66 19.76 -3.74
CA THR A 268 -11.36 19.68 -4.41
C THR A 268 -10.93 18.23 -4.56
N ILE A 269 -11.05 17.45 -3.48
CA ILE A 269 -10.81 16.00 -3.51
C ILE A 269 -11.76 15.34 -4.52
N CYS A 270 -13.06 15.69 -4.46
CA CYS A 270 -14.05 15.14 -5.36
C CYS A 270 -13.74 15.44 -6.83
N LEU A 271 -13.27 16.65 -7.13
CA LEU A 271 -12.91 17.06 -8.49
C LEU A 271 -11.64 16.34 -8.98
N ILE A 272 -10.60 16.18 -8.15
CA ILE A 272 -9.38 15.44 -8.51
C ILE A 272 -9.72 13.99 -8.87
N PHE A 273 -10.44 13.29 -7.97
CA PHE A 273 -10.87 11.91 -8.24
C PHE A 273 -11.82 11.84 -9.43
N GLY A 274 -12.72 12.81 -9.59
CA GLY A 274 -13.69 12.87 -10.69
C GLY A 274 -13.03 13.08 -12.05
N MET A 275 -12.01 13.94 -12.11
CA MET A 275 -11.20 14.13 -13.32
C MET A 275 -10.39 12.88 -13.65
N SER A 276 -9.73 12.27 -12.65
CA SER A 276 -9.00 11.02 -12.83
C SER A 276 -9.92 9.89 -13.35
N ALA A 277 -11.12 9.74 -12.76
CA ALA A 277 -12.14 8.79 -13.20
C ALA A 277 -12.57 8.99 -14.67
N MET A 278 -12.58 10.25 -15.12
CA MET A 278 -12.96 10.62 -16.48
C MET A 278 -11.76 10.75 -17.42
N ARG A 279 -10.57 10.23 -17.07
CA ARG A 279 -9.35 10.28 -17.91
C ARG A 279 -8.83 11.70 -18.17
N ARG A 280 -8.94 12.62 -17.21
CA ARG A 280 -8.26 13.92 -17.20
C ARG A 280 -7.08 13.87 -16.22
N VAL A 281 -6.06 14.68 -16.44
CA VAL A 281 -4.91 14.80 -15.54
C VAL A 281 -5.09 16.04 -14.66
N PRO A 282 -5.52 15.89 -13.39
CA PRO A 282 -5.68 17.03 -12.49
C PRO A 282 -4.31 17.60 -12.10
N ALA A 283 -4.13 18.91 -12.28
CA ALA A 283 -2.93 19.65 -11.89
C ALA A 283 -3.28 20.67 -10.80
N MET A 284 -2.93 20.39 -9.54
CA MET A 284 -3.20 21.31 -8.43
C MET A 284 -2.33 22.56 -8.55
N LEU A 285 -2.95 23.75 -8.56
CA LEU A 285 -2.25 25.02 -8.64
C LEU A 285 -2.10 25.64 -7.25
N ASN A 286 -0.88 26.13 -6.96
CA ASN A 286 -0.61 26.84 -5.71
C ASN A 286 -0.92 28.34 -5.86
N TYR A 287 -2.07 28.78 -5.34
CA TYR A 287 -2.48 30.18 -5.37
C TYR A 287 -1.53 31.13 -4.61
N THR A 288 -0.76 30.62 -3.64
CA THR A 288 0.23 31.42 -2.88
C THR A 288 1.51 31.71 -3.65
N ALA A 289 1.72 31.08 -4.82
CA ALA A 289 2.89 31.30 -5.65
C ALA A 289 2.84 32.63 -6.45
N GLY A 290 1.74 33.37 -6.34
CA GLY A 290 1.50 34.59 -7.12
C GLY A 290 1.22 34.31 -8.60
N THR A 291 0.81 35.35 -9.32
CA THR A 291 0.36 35.24 -10.72
C THR A 291 1.44 34.71 -11.65
N ALA A 292 2.67 35.22 -11.55
CA ALA A 292 3.79 34.77 -12.38
C ALA A 292 4.16 33.30 -12.13
N GLY A 293 4.18 32.88 -10.85
CA GLY A 293 4.45 31.49 -10.48
C GLY A 293 3.39 30.52 -11.00
N MET A 294 2.11 30.89 -10.87
CA MET A 294 1.01 30.09 -11.42
C MET A 294 1.04 30.01 -12.94
N GLN A 295 1.39 31.10 -13.64
CA GLN A 295 1.49 31.11 -15.10
C GLN A 295 2.62 30.18 -15.57
N ASN A 296 3.80 30.26 -14.95
CA ASN A 296 4.92 29.37 -15.26
C ASN A 296 4.57 27.90 -15.00
N ALA A 297 3.86 27.61 -13.90
CA ALA A 297 3.37 26.27 -13.60
C ALA A 297 2.39 25.77 -14.66
N CYS A 298 1.47 26.62 -15.14
CA CYS A 298 0.53 26.25 -16.21
C CYS A 298 1.25 25.96 -17.52
N ILE A 299 2.26 26.76 -17.89
CA ILE A 299 3.06 26.54 -19.09
C ILE A 299 3.82 25.21 -18.98
N ALA A 300 4.54 25.00 -17.87
CA ALA A 300 5.33 23.79 -17.65
C ALA A 300 4.46 22.52 -17.63
N ALA A 301 3.28 22.60 -17.02
CA ALA A 301 2.33 21.49 -16.94
C ALA A 301 1.41 21.40 -18.17
N GLY A 302 1.56 22.24 -19.20
CA GLY A 302 0.69 22.23 -20.38
C GLY A 302 -0.81 22.46 -20.07
N VAL A 303 -1.11 23.18 -18.99
CA VAL A 303 -2.48 23.44 -18.53
C VAL A 303 -3.10 24.54 -19.38
N ARG A 304 -4.20 24.21 -20.07
CA ARG A 304 -5.01 25.16 -20.84
C ARG A 304 -6.33 25.50 -20.16
N THR A 305 -6.79 24.66 -19.25
CA THR A 305 -8.10 24.85 -18.62
C THR A 305 -7.91 24.87 -17.11
N ILE A 306 -8.37 25.92 -16.44
CA ILE A 306 -8.35 26.04 -14.98
C ILE A 306 -9.78 25.99 -14.45
N VAL A 307 -10.02 25.14 -13.45
CA VAL A 307 -11.29 25.02 -12.74
C VAL A 307 -11.16 25.68 -11.38
N THR A 308 -12.04 26.64 -11.10
CA THR A 308 -12.11 27.38 -9.83
C THR A 308 -13.56 27.70 -9.46
N SER A 309 -13.79 28.22 -8.25
CA SER A 309 -15.08 28.72 -7.79
C SER A 309 -15.05 30.24 -7.58
N ARG A 310 -16.17 30.92 -7.83
CA ARG A 310 -16.28 32.38 -7.64
C ARG A 310 -15.95 32.78 -6.20
N GLN A 311 -16.52 32.04 -5.25
CA GLN A 311 -16.26 32.23 -3.82
C GLN A 311 -14.76 32.15 -3.49
N PHE A 312 -14.01 31.26 -4.15
CA PHE A 312 -12.57 31.16 -3.91
C PHE A 312 -11.80 32.32 -4.54
N VAL A 313 -12.15 32.73 -5.75
CA VAL A 313 -11.54 33.90 -6.42
C VAL A 313 -11.68 35.14 -5.55
N GLU A 314 -12.89 35.37 -5.00
CA GLU A 314 -13.18 36.48 -4.09
C GLU A 314 -12.40 36.35 -2.78
N ALA A 315 -12.46 35.19 -2.11
CA ALA A 315 -11.80 34.96 -0.82
C ALA A 315 -10.27 35.06 -0.90
N ALA A 316 -9.68 34.57 -1.99
CA ALA A 316 -8.24 34.61 -2.21
C ALA A 316 -7.76 35.96 -2.78
N LYS A 317 -8.66 36.94 -2.96
CA LYS A 317 -8.38 38.26 -3.56
C LYS A 317 -7.60 38.14 -4.87
N LEU A 318 -7.90 37.09 -5.64
CA LEU A 318 -7.28 36.91 -6.94
C LEU A 318 -7.91 37.94 -7.87
N ALA A 319 -7.10 38.82 -8.46
CA ALA A 319 -7.59 39.74 -9.48
C ALA A 319 -8.36 38.92 -10.54
N GLU A 320 -9.55 39.40 -10.94
CA GLU A 320 -10.30 38.75 -12.02
C GLU A 320 -9.35 38.46 -13.19
N PRO A 321 -9.43 37.28 -13.81
CA PRO A 321 -8.51 36.94 -14.86
C PRO A 321 -8.61 37.98 -15.99
N SER A 322 -7.60 38.85 -16.09
CA SER A 322 -7.54 39.87 -17.13
C SER A 322 -7.66 39.23 -18.53
N PRO A 323 -8.14 39.97 -19.53
CA PRO A 323 -8.23 39.50 -20.92
C PRO A 323 -6.92 38.95 -21.50
N ARG A 324 -5.75 39.24 -20.89
CA ARG A 324 -4.43 38.72 -21.29
C ARG A 324 -4.23 37.21 -21.05
N TRP A 325 -5.08 36.54 -20.29
CA TRP A 325 -5.05 35.07 -20.22
C TRP A 325 -5.57 34.39 -21.49
N LYS A 326 -6.17 35.12 -22.44
CA LYS A 326 -6.66 34.59 -23.72
C LYS A 326 -5.61 34.55 -24.85
N THR A 327 -4.41 35.09 -24.69
CA THR A 327 -3.57 35.48 -25.86
C THR A 327 -2.18 34.83 -26.00
N SER A 328 -1.91 33.64 -25.46
CA SER A 328 -0.72 32.87 -25.95
C SER A 328 -0.82 31.35 -25.94
N ALA A 329 -1.89 30.78 -25.41
CA ALA A 329 -2.33 29.42 -25.75
C ALA A 329 -3.82 29.35 -25.43
N SER A 330 -4.61 28.75 -26.32
CA SER A 330 -6.06 28.62 -26.28
C SER A 330 -6.56 28.02 -24.95
N SER A 331 -6.67 28.86 -23.93
CA SER A 331 -7.01 28.49 -22.57
C SER A 331 -8.35 29.12 -22.20
N THR A 332 -9.37 28.27 -22.18
CA THR A 332 -10.75 28.74 -21.99
C THR A 332 -11.09 28.62 -20.51
N TRP A 333 -11.12 29.76 -19.81
CA TRP A 333 -11.69 29.82 -18.47
C TRP A 333 -13.21 29.69 -18.57
N LYS A 334 -13.72 28.47 -18.36
CA LYS A 334 -15.17 28.25 -18.24
C LYS A 334 -15.55 28.42 -16.77
N SER A 335 -15.94 29.63 -16.38
CA SER A 335 -16.71 29.80 -15.15
C SER A 335 -18.03 29.03 -15.31
N CYS A 336 -18.36 28.14 -14.37
CA CYS A 336 -19.65 27.47 -14.36
C CYS A 336 -20.72 28.49 -13.92
N ALA A 337 -21.13 29.35 -14.85
CA ALA A 337 -22.24 30.28 -14.67
C ALA A 337 -23.56 29.48 -14.65
N ARG A 338 -23.98 29.08 -13.45
CA ARG A 338 -25.37 28.99 -12.98
C ARG A 338 -25.37 28.74 -11.46
N SER A 339 -24.93 29.75 -10.72
CA SER A 339 -25.20 29.89 -9.29
C SER A 339 -26.57 30.57 -9.14
N SER A 340 -27.62 29.74 -9.10
CA SER A 340 -28.90 30.08 -8.45
C SER A 340 -29.71 28.85 -8.03
N ALA A 341 -29.29 27.62 -8.39
CA ALA A 341 -29.96 26.39 -7.94
C ALA A 341 -29.21 25.63 -6.82
N TRP A 342 -28.16 26.22 -6.24
CA TRP A 342 -27.29 25.56 -5.26
C TRP A 342 -27.71 25.77 -3.79
N ALA A 343 -28.90 26.36 -3.55
CA ALA A 343 -29.42 26.66 -2.20
C ALA A 343 -30.82 26.08 -1.89
N THR A 344 -31.44 25.29 -2.77
CA THR A 344 -32.88 24.95 -2.62
C THR A 344 -33.26 23.50 -2.93
N SER A 345 -32.41 22.53 -2.60
CA SER A 345 -32.82 21.11 -2.56
C SER A 345 -32.39 20.38 -1.30
N CYS A 346 -32.39 21.11 -0.17
CA CYS A 346 -32.69 20.57 1.15
C CYS A 346 -34.12 21.03 1.49
N GLY A 347 -35.08 20.24 1.03
CA GLY A 347 -36.44 20.17 1.55
C GLY A 347 -36.72 18.70 1.82
#